data_AF-A0A6V7X9B1-F1
#
_entry.id   AF-A0A6V7X9B1-F1
#
_cell.length_a   1.000
_cell.length_b   1.000
_cell.length_c   1.000
_cell.angle_alpha   90.00
_cell.angle_beta   90.00
_cell.angle_gamma   90.00
#
_symmetry.space_group_name_H-M   'P 1'
#
loop_
_entity.id
_entity.type
_entity.pdbx_description
1 polymer ?
#
loop_
_entity_poly.entity_id
_entity_poly.type
_entity_poly.pdbx_seq_one_letter_code
_entity_poly.pdbx_strand_id
1 'polypeptide(L)'
;EYEFSWNKLANIQPQLERLISQNYYLNKSAKEAYKGYIRSYDSHSLKQIYDVNNLDLIKVCKSFGFEVPPYVDLPISNRSKLEKAIAKKSEIQNRQKPSVKTEKEFVPLKRKDKGRKDFKQNKKMKV
;
A
#
# COMPACT_ATOMS: atom_id res chain seq x y z
N GLU A 1 -6.24 18.29 49.85
CA GLU A 1 -5.53 17.43 48.88
C GLU A 1 -6.34 16.17 48.65
N TYR A 2 -6.24 15.55 47.48
CA TYR A 2 -6.96 14.31 47.16
C TYR A 2 -6.01 13.12 47.35
N GLU A 3 -6.28 12.28 48.34
CA GLU A 3 -5.45 11.10 48.62
C GLU A 3 -5.89 9.95 47.71
N PHE A 4 -5.08 9.62 46.71
CA PHE A 4 -5.36 8.54 45.78
C PHE A 4 -4.89 7.20 46.37
N SER A 5 -5.83 6.36 46.80
CA SER A 5 -5.51 5.02 47.32
C SER A 5 -5.30 4.02 46.18
N TRP A 6 -4.04 3.76 45.83
CA TRP A 6 -3.66 2.78 44.81
C TRP A 6 -4.18 1.36 45.10
N ASN A 7 -4.39 1.02 46.38
CA ASN A 7 -4.89 -0.29 46.80
C ASN A 7 -6.35 -0.55 46.39
N LYS A 8 -7.12 0.51 46.08
CA LYS A 8 -8.51 0.39 45.59
C LYS A 8 -8.60 0.35 44.07
N LEU A 9 -7.49 0.60 43.36
CA LEU A 9 -7.48 0.58 41.90
C LEU A 9 -7.36 -0.86 41.41
N ALA A 10 -8.45 -1.39 40.87
CA ALA A 10 -8.45 -2.71 40.26
C ALA A 10 -7.48 -2.75 39.08
N ASN A 11 -6.72 -3.84 38.96
CA ASN A 11 -5.91 -4.08 37.77
C ASN A 11 -6.84 -4.45 36.60
N ILE A 12 -7.08 -3.48 35.71
CA ILE A 12 -7.95 -3.61 34.53
C ILE A 12 -7.20 -4.04 33.25
N GLN A 13 -5.87 -4.03 33.30
CA GLN A 13 -5.03 -4.30 32.13
C GLN A 13 -5.30 -5.69 31.52
N PRO A 14 -5.32 -6.80 32.27
CA PRO A 14 -5.51 -8.12 31.67
C PRO A 14 -6.92 -8.31 31.09
N GLN A 15 -7.93 -7.62 31.64
CA GLN A 15 -9.31 -7.64 31.14
C GLN A 15 -9.41 -6.86 29.82
N LEU A 16 -8.73 -5.71 29.71
CA LEU A 16 -8.66 -4.92 28.47
C LEU A 16 -8.01 -5.72 27.34
N GLU A 17 -6.84 -6.32 27.60
CA GLU A 17 -6.09 -7.11 26.63
C GLU A 17 -6.90 -8.33 26.15
N ARG A 18 -7.59 -9.00 27.07
CA ARG A 18 -8.51 -10.09 26.74
C ARG A 18 -9.66 -9.62 25.85
N LEU A 19 -10.29 -8.49 26.18
CA LEU A 19 -11.43 -7.99 25.44
C LEU A 19 -11.06 -7.55 24.01
N ILE A 20 -9.89 -6.92 23.85
CA ILE A 20 -9.36 -6.49 22.55
C ILE A 20 -8.84 -7.67 21.72
N SER A 21 -8.30 -8.71 22.33
CA SER A 21 -7.87 -9.92 21.60
C SER A 21 -9.03 -10.80 21.15
N GLN A 22 -10.08 -10.92 21.97
CA GLN A 22 -11.24 -11.77 21.65
C GLN A 22 -12.17 -11.17 20.59
N ASN A 23 -12.31 -9.84 20.53
CA ASN A 23 -13.21 -9.18 19.59
C ASN A 23 -12.47 -8.74 18.32
N TYR A 24 -12.78 -9.38 17.18
CA TYR A 24 -12.16 -9.08 15.90
C TYR A 24 -12.29 -7.60 15.47
N TYR A 25 -13.47 -7.02 15.57
CA TYR A 25 -13.72 -5.64 15.13
C TYR A 25 -13.00 -4.63 16.02
N LEU A 26 -13.00 -4.88 17.33
CA LEU A 26 -12.30 -4.04 18.29
C LEU A 26 -10.79 -4.14 18.11
N ASN A 27 -10.26 -5.35 17.90
CA ASN A 27 -8.86 -5.59 17.58
C ASN A 27 -8.43 -4.82 16.33
N LYS A 28 -9.25 -4.89 15.27
CA LYS A 28 -8.99 -4.21 14.00
C LYS A 28 -9.00 -2.69 14.19
N SER A 29 -10.02 -2.15 14.85
CA SER A 29 -10.15 -0.71 15.14
C SER A 29 -8.99 -0.21 16.00
N ALA A 30 -8.62 -0.93 17.06
CA ALA A 30 -7.49 -0.56 17.91
C ALA A 30 -6.15 -0.58 17.15
N LYS A 31 -5.95 -1.51 16.20
CA LYS A 31 -4.76 -1.52 15.31
C LYS A 31 -4.73 -0.29 14.41
N GLU A 32 -5.87 0.12 13.87
CA GLU A 32 -6.00 1.32 13.06
C GLU A 32 -5.75 2.59 13.89
N ALA A 33 -6.27 2.65 15.11
CA ALA A 33 -6.04 3.74 16.05
C ALA A 33 -4.54 3.87 16.44
N TYR A 34 -3.87 2.75 16.76
CA TYR A 34 -2.44 2.73 17.04
C TYR A 34 -1.61 3.28 15.86
N LYS A 35 -1.94 2.84 14.64
CA LYS A 35 -1.30 3.35 13.42
C LYS A 35 -1.54 4.85 13.23
N GLY A 36 -2.76 5.33 13.50
CA GLY A 36 -3.11 6.75 13.43
C GLY A 36 -2.35 7.59 14.46
N TYR A 37 -2.19 7.08 15.68
CA TYR A 37 -1.43 7.71 16.75
C TYR A 37 0.04 7.89 16.36
N ILE A 38 0.72 6.86 15.85
CA ILE A 38 2.13 7.00 15.49
C ILE A 38 2.30 7.91 14.27
N ARG A 39 1.40 7.83 13.29
CA ARG A 39 1.41 8.74 12.12
C ARG A 39 1.18 10.19 12.49
N SER A 40 0.40 10.47 13.53
CA SER A 40 0.22 11.85 13.98
C SER A 40 1.53 12.40 14.54
N TYR A 41 2.28 11.61 15.32
CA TYR A 41 3.64 11.99 15.77
C TYR A 41 4.60 12.21 14.60
N ASP A 42 4.58 11.34 13.58
CA ASP A 42 5.44 11.49 12.39
C ASP A 42 5.09 12.73 11.54
N SER A 43 3.81 13.06 11.38
CA SER A 43 3.39 14.24 10.61
C SER A 43 3.38 15.54 11.40
N HIS A 44 3.47 15.50 12.74
CA HIS A 44 3.42 16.70 13.57
C HIS A 44 4.66 17.58 13.39
N SER A 45 4.49 18.90 13.32
CA SER A 45 5.60 19.83 13.08
C SER A 45 6.55 19.97 14.28
N LEU A 46 6.02 19.83 15.50
CA LEU A 46 6.76 20.11 16.75
C LEU A 46 7.52 18.88 17.26
N LYS A 47 8.65 18.57 16.62
CA LYS A 47 9.44 17.35 16.92
C LYS A 47 10.07 17.31 18.30
N GLN A 48 10.23 18.44 18.99
CA GLN A 48 10.73 18.45 20.36
C GLN A 48 9.77 17.78 21.37
N ILE A 49 8.47 17.71 21.07
CA ILE A 49 7.45 17.09 21.93
C ILE A 49 6.91 15.82 21.28
N TYR A 50 6.68 15.85 19.96
CA TYR A 50 6.09 14.75 19.19
C TYR A 50 7.16 14.06 18.33
N ASP A 51 8.14 13.42 18.98
CA ASP A 51 9.16 12.59 18.33
C ASP A 51 8.77 11.10 18.38
N VAL A 52 8.81 10.43 17.22
CA VAL A 52 8.57 8.98 17.12
C VAL A 52 9.76 8.19 17.63
N ASN A 53 10.98 8.72 17.55
CA ASN A 53 12.19 8.00 17.96
C ASN A 53 12.32 7.90 19.49
N ASN A 54 11.81 8.89 20.21
CA ASN A 54 11.80 8.93 21.67
C ASN A 54 10.50 8.32 22.27
N LEU A 55 9.59 7.84 21.44
CA LEU A 55 8.31 7.29 21.88
C LEU A 55 8.46 5.82 22.30
N ASP A 56 8.08 5.49 23.53
CA ASP A 56 8.06 4.11 24.03
C ASP A 56 6.87 3.33 23.42
N LEU A 57 7.15 2.65 22.31
CA LEU A 57 6.15 1.90 21.55
C LEU A 57 5.50 0.77 22.34
N ILE A 58 6.20 0.21 23.34
CA ILE A 58 5.69 -0.90 24.16
C ILE A 58 4.61 -0.38 25.11
N LYS A 59 4.86 0.76 25.78
CA LYS A 59 3.86 1.37 26.66
C LYS A 59 2.64 1.87 25.89
N VAL A 60 2.87 2.49 24.73
CA VAL A 60 1.79 2.93 23.85
C VAL A 60 0.96 1.72 23.43
N CYS A 61 1.59 0.65 22.97
CA CYS A 61 0.94 -0.61 22.62
C CYS A 61 0.03 -1.14 23.75
N LYS A 62 0.54 -1.17 24.99
CA LYS A 62 -0.24 -1.60 26.17
C LYS A 62 -1.47 -0.73 26.44
N SER A 63 -1.39 0.58 26.18
CA SER A 63 -2.54 1.49 26.33
C SER A 63 -3.66 1.23 25.32
N PHE A 64 -3.32 0.67 24.16
CA PHE A 64 -4.30 0.18 23.17
C PHE A 64 -4.73 -1.27 23.42
N GLY A 65 -4.32 -1.88 24.55
CA GLY A 65 -4.64 -3.25 24.94
C GLY A 65 -3.99 -4.32 24.07
N PHE A 66 -2.82 -4.02 23.51
CA PHE A 66 -1.98 -4.99 22.82
C PHE A 66 -0.76 -5.35 23.67
N GLU A 67 -0.42 -6.63 23.72
CA GLU A 67 0.81 -7.10 24.36
C GLU A 67 2.03 -6.90 23.45
N VAL A 68 1.86 -7.13 22.14
CA VAL A 68 2.89 -7.00 21.12
C VAL A 68 2.55 -5.82 20.19
N PRO A 69 3.49 -4.88 19.96
CA PRO A 69 3.25 -3.72 19.11
C PRO A 69 2.94 -4.16 17.68
N PRO A 70 1.77 -3.78 17.14
CA PRO A 70 1.44 -4.09 15.75
C PRO A 70 2.31 -3.27 14.81
N TYR A 71 2.66 -3.86 13.66
CA TYR A 71 3.49 -3.17 12.66
C TYR A 71 2.80 -1.90 12.13
N VAL A 72 3.57 -0.81 12.08
CA VAL A 72 3.14 0.47 11.51
C VAL A 72 4.12 0.88 10.43
N ASP A 73 3.58 1.07 9.23
CA ASP A 73 4.33 1.67 8.13
C ASP A 73 4.43 3.18 8.35
N LEU A 74 5.65 3.62 8.63
CA LEU A 74 6.01 5.00 8.84
C LEU A 74 6.65 5.52 7.56
N PRO A 75 6.04 6.52 6.90
CA PRO A 75 6.68 7.19 5.78
C PRO A 75 7.74 8.14 6.35
N ILE A 76 8.80 7.60 6.96
CA ILE A 76 9.89 8.33 7.61
C ILE A 76 10.25 9.50 6.70
N SER A 77 9.79 10.70 7.10
CA SER A 77 9.73 11.87 6.22
C SER A 77 11.09 12.54 6.12
N ASN A 78 12.15 11.75 5.94
CA ASN A 78 13.48 12.21 5.57
C ASN A 78 13.60 12.42 4.06
N ARG A 79 12.57 12.06 3.27
CA ARG A 79 12.53 12.49 1.87
C ARG A 79 12.35 13.99 1.82
N SER A 80 13.42 14.66 1.41
CA SER A 80 13.45 16.09 1.15
C SER A 80 12.24 16.48 0.30
N LYS A 81 11.66 17.67 0.52
CA LYS A 81 10.59 18.22 -0.36
C LYS A 81 11.01 18.15 -1.84
N LEU A 82 12.31 18.20 -2.11
CA LEU A 82 12.92 18.03 -3.43
C LEU A 82 12.71 16.62 -4.00
N GLU A 83 12.97 15.55 -3.26
CA GLU A 83 12.71 14.17 -3.71
C GLU A 83 11.23 13.89 -3.96
N LYS A 84 10.34 14.42 -3.11
CA LYS A 84 8.88 14.28 -3.31
C LYS A 84 8.43 15.00 -4.59
N ALA A 85 9.03 16.14 -4.93
CA ALA A 85 8.77 16.86 -6.19
C ALA A 85 9.34 16.12 -7.42
N ILE A 86 10.51 15.50 -7.30
CA ILE A 86 11.14 14.70 -8.37
C ILE A 86 10.32 13.44 -8.67
N ALA A 87 9.87 12.71 -7.64
CA ALA A 87 9.05 11.51 -7.80
C ALA A 87 7.68 11.80 -8.45
N LYS A 88 7.06 12.93 -8.09
CA LYS A 88 5.78 13.38 -8.68
C LYS A 88 5.92 13.76 -10.16
N LYS A 89 7.10 14.23 -10.58
CA LYS A 89 7.42 14.55 -11.98
C LYS A 89 7.62 13.29 -12.83
N SER A 90 8.17 12.21 -12.27
CA SER A 90 8.33 10.92 -12.96
C SER A 90 7.02 10.13 -13.16
N GLU A 91 6.01 10.30 -12.30
CA GLU A 91 4.68 9.67 -12.49
C GLU A 91 3.87 10.31 -13.62
N ILE A 92 4.07 11.60 -13.89
CA ILE A 92 3.37 12.32 -14.97
C ILE A 92 3.88 11.87 -16.35
N GLN A 93 5.15 11.47 -16.48
CA GLN A 93 5.71 10.95 -17.73
C GLN A 93 5.32 9.50 -18.06
N ASN A 94 4.88 8.69 -17.09
CA ASN A 94 4.51 7.28 -17.33
C ASN A 94 3.02 7.05 -17.67
N ARG A 95 2.19 8.10 -17.75
CA ARG A 95 0.77 7.98 -18.17
C ARG A 95 0.54 8.05 -19.68
N GLN A 96 1.59 8.26 -20.48
CA GLN A 96 1.50 8.21 -21.95
C GLN A 96 2.14 6.93 -22.50
N LYS A 97 1.51 5.78 -22.27
CA LYS A 97 1.62 4.63 -23.18
C LYS A 97 0.21 4.18 -23.55
N PRO A 98 -0.25 4.40 -24.79
CA PRO A 98 -1.50 3.81 -25.26
C PRO A 98 -1.36 2.29 -25.33
N SER A 99 -2.42 1.61 -24.91
CA SER A 99 -2.61 0.17 -24.99
C SER A 99 -2.64 -0.30 -26.45
N VAL A 100 -1.56 -0.92 -26.92
CA VAL A 100 -1.60 -1.75 -28.14
C VAL A 100 -1.95 -3.16 -27.73
N LYS A 101 -3.10 -3.64 -28.23
CA LYS A 101 -3.66 -4.97 -27.97
C LYS A 101 -2.67 -6.06 -28.36
N THR A 102 -2.44 -7.00 -27.46
CA THR A 102 -1.71 -8.24 -27.70
C THR A 102 -2.55 -9.16 -28.59
N GLU A 103 -2.14 -9.37 -29.85
CA GLU A 103 -2.63 -10.47 -30.68
C GLU A 103 -1.44 -11.34 -31.11
N LYS A 104 -1.28 -12.44 -30.35
CA LYS A 104 -0.68 -13.75 -30.61
C LYS A 104 0.40 -13.87 -31.71
N GLU A 105 1.55 -14.37 -31.26
CA GLU A 105 2.67 -14.90 -32.03
C GLU A 105 2.25 -15.67 -33.29
N PHE A 106 2.79 -15.28 -34.45
CA PHE A 106 2.85 -16.13 -35.63
C PHE A 106 4.31 -16.33 -36.04
N VAL A 107 4.82 -17.53 -35.76
CA VAL A 107 6.14 -18.00 -36.20
C VAL A 107 6.13 -18.14 -37.73
N PRO A 108 7.10 -17.59 -38.48
CA PRO A 108 7.08 -17.68 -39.92
C PRO A 108 7.41 -19.10 -40.39
N LEU A 109 6.41 -19.82 -40.90
CA LEU A 109 6.60 -21.07 -41.63
C LEU A 109 7.23 -20.79 -43.01
N LYS A 110 8.40 -21.39 -43.25
CA LYS A 110 9.10 -21.45 -44.55
C LYS A 110 8.12 -21.89 -45.65
N ARG A 111 7.86 -21.03 -46.63
CA ARG A 111 7.11 -21.39 -47.84
C ARG A 111 8.02 -22.18 -48.79
N LYS A 112 7.62 -23.42 -49.10
CA LYS A 112 8.17 -24.23 -50.19
C LYS A 112 7.69 -23.68 -51.52
N ASP A 113 8.62 -23.44 -52.43
CA ASP A 113 8.37 -23.22 -53.85
C ASP A 113 7.72 -24.46 -54.48
N LYS A 114 6.58 -24.29 -55.14
CA LYS A 114 6.05 -25.21 -56.16
C LYS A 114 5.12 -24.42 -57.08
N GLY A 115 5.58 -24.24 -58.33
CA GLY A 115 5.00 -23.39 -59.35
C GLY A 115 3.57 -23.74 -59.76
N ARG A 116 2.91 -22.77 -60.40
CA ARG A 116 1.58 -22.93 -60.97
C ARG A 116 1.57 -22.42 -62.41
N LYS A 117 1.11 -23.33 -63.28
CA LYS A 117 1.01 -23.26 -64.74
C LYS A 117 -0.11 -22.33 -65.21
N ASP A 118 0.07 -21.85 -66.45
CA ASP A 118 -0.80 -20.97 -67.24
C ASP A 118 -2.20 -21.53 -67.52
N PHE A 119 -3.20 -20.65 -67.72
CA PHE A 119 -4.34 -20.93 -68.61
C PHE A 119 -5.01 -19.63 -69.11
N LYS A 120 -4.96 -19.40 -70.42
CA LYS A 120 -5.77 -18.43 -71.18
C LYS A 120 -7.20 -18.99 -71.36
N GLN A 121 -8.23 -18.14 -71.44
CA GLN A 121 -9.17 -18.06 -72.58
C GLN A 121 -10.25 -16.97 -72.39
N ASN A 122 -10.29 -16.04 -73.34
CA ASN A 122 -11.41 -15.29 -73.94
C ASN A 122 -12.80 -15.23 -73.29
N LYS A 123 -13.36 -14.00 -73.29
CA LYS A 123 -14.79 -13.77 -73.58
C LYS A 123 -14.96 -12.50 -74.43
N LYS A 124 -15.15 -12.68 -75.74
CA LYS A 124 -15.72 -11.68 -76.66
C LYS A 124 -17.24 -11.79 -76.58
N MET A 125 -17.96 -10.67 -76.56
CA MET A 125 -19.04 -10.40 -77.52
C MET A 125 -19.41 -8.91 -77.45
N LYS A 126 -19.36 -8.27 -78.63
CA LYS A 126 -19.98 -6.99 -78.96
C LYS A 126 -21.46 -7.22 -79.25
N VAL A 127 -22.32 -6.29 -78.88
CA VAL A 127 -23.14 -5.49 -79.82
C VAL A 127 -23.13 -4.07 -79.30
#